data_AF-A0A0Q0ELZ8-F1
#
_entry.id   AF-A0A0Q0ELZ8-F1
#
_cell.length_a   1.000
_cell.length_b   1.000
_cell.length_c   1.000
_cell.angle_alpha   90.00
_cell.angle_beta   90.00
_cell.angle_gamma   90.00
#
_symmetry.space_group_name_H-M   'P 1'
#
loop_
_entity.id
_entity.type
_entity.pdbx_description
1 polymer ?
#
loop_
_entity_poly.entity_id
_entity_poly.type
_entity_poly.pdbx_seq_one_letter_code
_entity_poly.pdbx_strand_id
1 'polypeptide(L)' 'MSVMERVFWNTPYLSSLDACVLSIDGLDVVISPTIFFAEYGGQESDKGCINRIEVTQAILRQFSGLSLER' A
#
# COMPACT_ATOMS: atom_id res chain seq x y z
N MET A 1 -0.30 -0.02 18.64
CA MET A 1 0.28 0.80 17.54
C MET A 1 1.39 0.00 16.90
N SER A 2 1.09 -0.77 15.86
CA SER A 2 2.11 -1.42 15.04
C SER A 2 2.35 -0.51 13.84
N VAL A 3 3.40 0.29 13.98
CA VAL A 3 4.04 1.04 12.90
C VAL A 3 4.33 0.06 11.78
N MET A 4 3.90 0.38 10.55
CA MET A 4 4.32 -0.33 9.34
C MET A 4 5.83 -0.58 9.43
N GLU A 5 6.20 -1.84 9.60
CA GLU A 5 7.58 -2.25 9.83
C GLU A 5 8.38 -2.00 8.55
N ARG A 6 8.99 -0.82 8.47
CA ARG A 6 10.29 -0.45 7.88
C ARG A 6 10.86 -1.29 6.70
N VAL A 7 10.05 -1.87 5.82
CA VAL A 7 10.53 -2.61 4.63
C VAL A 7 11.52 -1.77 3.80
N PHE A 8 11.25 -0.47 3.71
CA PHE A 8 12.11 0.51 3.02
C PHE A 8 13.55 0.57 3.55
N TRP A 9 13.75 0.44 4.87
CA TRP A 9 15.09 0.57 5.48
C TRP A 9 15.91 -0.71 5.39
N ASN A 10 15.25 -1.86 5.30
CA ASN A 10 15.94 -3.15 5.24
C ASN A 10 16.28 -3.55 3.80
N THR A 11 15.49 -3.09 2.82
CA THR A 11 15.65 -3.48 1.41
C THR A 11 15.29 -2.30 0.49
N PRO A 12 16.14 -1.25 0.40
CA PRO A 12 15.81 0.03 -0.23
C PRO A 12 15.56 -0.02 -1.75
N TYR A 13 15.78 -1.18 -2.39
CA TYR A 13 15.57 -1.40 -3.82
C TYR A 13 14.60 -2.55 -4.11
N LEU A 14 13.77 -2.94 -3.13
CA LEU A 14 12.77 -3.98 -3.34
C LEU A 14 11.72 -3.51 -4.34
N SER A 15 11.72 -4.11 -5.53
CA SER A 15 10.82 -3.77 -6.64
C SER A 15 9.65 -4.75 -6.80
N SER A 16 9.58 -5.79 -5.97
CA SER A 16 8.49 -6.77 -5.96
C SER A 16 8.22 -7.27 -4.54
N LEU A 17 6.95 -7.50 -4.22
CA LEU A 17 6.48 -7.91 -2.90
C LEU A 17 5.20 -8.73 -3.05
N ASP A 18 5.14 -9.87 -2.36
CA ASP A 18 3.89 -10.60 -2.18
C ASP A 18 3.01 -9.88 -1.17
N ALA A 19 1.75 -9.63 -1.53
CA ALA A 19 0.79 -8.91 -0.71
C ALA A 19 -0.57 -9.62 -0.67
N CYS A 20 -1.31 -9.40 0.41
CA CYS A 20 -2.69 -9.86 0.52
C CYS A 20 -3.67 -8.73 0.17
N VAL A 21 -4.69 -9.06 -0.63
CA VAL A 21 -5.82 -8.16 -0.85
C VAL A 21 -6.71 -8.16 0.38
N LEU A 22 -6.92 -6.99 0.96
CA LEU A 22 -7.76 -6.78 2.14
C LEU A 22 -9.21 -6.40 1.75
N SER A 23 -9.38 -5.64 0.67
CA SER A 23 -10.70 -5.29 0.13
C SER A 23 -10.61 -4.87 -1.33
N ILE A 24 -11.71 -5.03 -2.05
CA ILE A 24 -11.89 -4.57 -3.43
C ILE A 24 -13.17 -3.75 -3.50
N ASP A 25 -13.10 -2.56 -4.08
CA ASP A 25 -14.24 -1.70 -4.39
C ASP A 25 -14.08 -1.11 -5.80
N GLY A 26 -14.74 -1.73 -6.78
CA GLY A 26 -14.56 -1.38 -8.19
C GLY A 26 -13.11 -1.57 -8.65
N LEU A 27 -12.41 -0.46 -8.93
CA LEU A 27 -11.00 -0.44 -9.33
C LEU A 27 -10.05 -0.16 -8.16
N ASP A 28 -10.58 0.17 -6.98
CA ASP A 28 -9.78 0.43 -5.80
C ASP A 28 -9.51 -0.89 -5.06
N VAL A 29 -8.23 -1.17 -4.82
CA VAL A 29 -7.79 -2.36 -4.10
C VAL A 29 -6.97 -1.92 -2.89
N VAL A 30 -7.34 -2.43 -1.72
CA VAL A 30 -6.55 -2.27 -0.51
C VAL A 30 -5.71 -3.52 -0.34
N ILE A 31 -4.40 -3.36 -0.22
CA ILE A 31 -3.44 -4.46 -0.01
C ILE A 31 -2.60 -4.23 1.24
N SER A 32 -2.10 -5.32 1.83
CA SER A 32 -1.06 -5.27 2.86
C SER A 32 -0.19 -6.53 2.81
N PRO A 33 1.14 -6.44 2.99
CA PRO A 33 1.93 -5.20 3.00
C PRO A 33 2.02 -4.53 1.61
N THR A 34 2.53 -3.29 1.53
CA THR A 34 2.76 -2.58 0.27
C THR A 34 4.13 -1.89 0.24
N ILE A 35 4.75 -1.85 -0.94
CA ILE A 35 5.96 -1.06 -1.24
C ILE A 35 5.65 0.20 -2.06
N PHE A 36 4.40 0.42 -2.47
CA PHE A 36 4.00 1.66 -3.14
C PHE A 36 4.07 2.83 -2.16
N PHE A 37 4.81 3.88 -2.55
CA PHE A 37 4.69 5.18 -1.92
C PHE A 37 3.40 5.86 -2.40
N ALA A 38 2.54 6.20 -1.45
CA ALA A 38 1.35 6.98 -1.72
C ALA A 38 1.69 8.46 -1.84
N GLU A 39 0.93 9.20 -2.65
CA GLU A 39 1.15 10.63 -2.83
C GLU A 39 1.16 11.37 -1.48
N TYR A 40 2.23 12.11 -1.21
CA TYR A 40 2.39 12.87 0.03
C TYR A 40 3.37 14.03 -0.14
N GLY A 41 3.03 15.20 0.39
CA GLY A 41 3.95 16.36 0.41
C GLY A 41 4.30 16.91 -0.98
N GLY A 42 3.42 16.72 -1.97
CA GLY A 42 3.67 17.13 -3.36
C GLY A 42 4.53 16.16 -4.17
N GLN A 43 4.94 15.03 -3.57
CA GLN A 43 5.56 13.92 -4.30
C GLN A 43 4.46 13.01 -4.87
N GLU A 44 4.50 12.79 -6.18
CA GLU A 44 3.61 11.86 -6.88
C GLU A 44 3.74 10.43 -6.35
N SER A 45 2.65 9.66 -6.42
CA SER A 45 2.66 8.24 -6.03
C SER A 45 3.53 7.39 -6.96
N ASP A 46 4.04 6.28 -6.44
CA ASP A 46 4.81 5.33 -7.24
C ASP A 46 4.00 4.73 -8.39
N LYS A 47 4.70 4.47 -9.50
CA LYS A 47 4.18 3.71 -10.64
C LYS A 47 4.58 2.25 -10.51
N GLY A 48 3.66 1.35 -10.84
CA GLY A 48 3.92 -0.08 -10.73
C GLY A 48 2.74 -0.91 -11.18
N CYS A 49 2.79 -2.20 -10.84
CA CYS A 49 1.70 -3.11 -11.12
C CYS A 49 1.37 -4.00 -9.93
N ILE A 50 0.10 -4.38 -9.80
CA ILE A 50 -0.35 -5.46 -8.93
C ILE A 50 -0.70 -6.63 -9.85
N ASN A 51 0.03 -7.73 -9.73
CA ASN A 51 -0.16 -8.91 -10.59
C ASN A 51 -0.25 -8.56 -12.09
N ARG A 52 0.68 -7.72 -12.57
CA ARG A 52 0.77 -7.22 -13.96
C ARG A 52 -0.36 -6.27 -14.40
N ILE A 53 -1.27 -5.89 -13.51
CA ILE A 53 -2.27 -4.85 -13.73
C ILE A 53 -1.66 -3.52 -13.31
N GLU A 54 -1.62 -2.55 -14.22
CA GLU A 54 -1.03 -1.24 -13.95
C GLU A 54 -1.80 -0.48 -12.86
N VAL A 55 -1.06 0.09 -11.91
CA VAL A 55 -1.59 0.97 -10.87
C VAL A 55 -1.44 2.40 -11.36
N THR A 56 -2.56 3.10 -11.48
CA THR A 56 -2.59 4.49 -11.94
C THR A 56 -2.31 5.49 -10.82
N GLN A 57 -2.65 5.15 -9.58
CA GLN A 57 -2.46 6.01 -8.41
C GLN A 57 -2.41 5.17 -7.13
N ALA A 58 -1.56 5.56 -6.17
CA ALA A 58 -1.57 5.01 -4.82
C ALA A 58 -1.86 6.11 -3.78
N ILE A 59 -2.81 5.86 -2.88
CA ILE A 59 -3.23 6.79 -1.82
C ILE A 59 -3.23 6.10 -0.45
N LEU A 60 -3.00 6.88 0.61
CA LEU A 60 -3.19 6.39 1.98
C LEU A 60 -4.68 6.41 2.32
N ARG A 61 -5.27 5.22 2.53
CA ARG A 61 -6.63 5.12 3.05
C ARG A 61 -6.61 5.02 4.57
N GLN A 62 -7.16 6.02 5.24
CA GLN A 62 -7.39 5.95 6.69
C GLN A 62 -8.68 5.18 6.96
N PHE A 63 -8.59 4.02 7.60
CA PHE A 63 -9.77 3.29 8.05
C PHE A 63 -10.27 3.91 9.36
N SER A 64 -11.24 4.81 9.28
CA SER A 64 -12.01 5.25 10.44
C SER A 64 -13.03 4.17 10.82
N GLY A 65 -12.61 3.12 11.54
CA GLY A 65 -13.58 2.12 12.00
C GLY A 65 -13.06 0.79 12.54
N LEU A 66 -11.76 0.56 12.70
CA LEU A 66 -11.27 -0.62 13.43
C LEU A 66 -11.22 -0.31 14.93
N SER A 67 -12.38 -0.38 15.59
CA SER A 67 -12.39 -0.79 16.99
C SER A 67 -11.86 -2.22 17.03
N LEU A 68 -10.57 -2.38 17.35
CA LEU A 68 -9.99 -3.66 17.70
C LEU A 68 -10.60 -4.11 19.05
N GLU A 69 -11.84 -4.61 19.00
CA GLU A 69 -12.31 -5.54 20.02
C GLU A 69 -11.98 -6.96 19.55
N ARG A 70 -10.80 -7.43 19.98
CA ARG A 70 -10.53 -8.75 20.55
C ARG A 70 -9.04 -8.90 20.84
#